data_AF-A0A259GEE4-F1
#
_entry.id   AF-A0A259GEE4-F1
#
_cell.length_a   1.000
_cell.length_b   1.000
_cell.length_c   1.000
_cell.angle_alpha   90.00
_cell.angle_beta   90.00
_cell.angle_gamma   90.00
#
_symmetry.space_group_name_H-M   'P 1'
#
loop_
_entity.id
_entity.type
_entity.pdbx_description
1 polymer ?
#
loop_
_entity_poly.entity_id
_entity_poly.type
_entity_poly.pdbx_seq_one_letter_code
_entity_poly.pdbx_strand_id
1 'polypeptide(L)'
;MKPAILLLALLLTSAVHADAPPEDIPMYAVSLVGSPYRMGGVSPDTGLDCSGFVGHVVKQTLGVLLPRTSSRTGKVMVSSLSDPYWRDRFDGARRIPAAAGEAPADAAE
;
A
#
# COMPACT_ATOMS: atom_id res chain seq x y z
N MET A 1 -45.62 -7.02 28.37
CA MET A 1 -45.25 -6.77 26.95
C MET A 1 -44.45 -5.46 26.94
N LYS A 2 -43.15 -5.31 26.66
CA LYS A 2 -42.15 -6.10 25.95
C LYS A 2 -40.74 -5.67 26.44
N PRO A 3 -40.12 -6.32 27.44
CA PRO A 3 -38.71 -6.09 27.76
C PRO A 3 -37.77 -6.66 26.69
N ALA A 4 -38.27 -7.64 25.91
CA ALA A 4 -37.55 -8.27 24.81
C ALA A 4 -37.27 -7.35 23.61
N ILE A 5 -38.01 -6.25 23.44
CA ILE A 5 -37.80 -5.33 22.30
C ILE A 5 -36.63 -4.37 22.57
N LEU A 6 -36.38 -3.97 23.83
CA LEU A 6 -35.23 -3.13 24.16
C LEU A 6 -33.88 -3.88 24.04
N LEU A 7 -33.87 -5.18 24.34
CA LEU A 7 -32.69 -6.02 24.21
C LEU A 7 -32.36 -6.37 22.74
N LEU A 8 -33.38 -6.41 21.87
CA LEU A 8 -33.20 -6.62 20.43
C LEU A 8 -32.68 -5.36 19.72
N ALA A 9 -33.03 -4.15 20.20
CA ALA A 9 -32.51 -2.90 19.66
C ALA A 9 -31.02 -2.66 20.02
N LEU A 10 -30.58 -3.13 21.19
CA LEU A 10 -29.18 -3.03 21.62
C LEU A 10 -28.22 -3.97 20.85
N LEU A 11 -28.75 -5.02 20.22
CA LEU A 11 -27.99 -5.93 19.37
C LEU A 11 -27.89 -5.48 17.90
N LEU A 12 -28.54 -4.37 17.53
CA LEU A 12 -28.59 -3.85 16.15
C LEU A 12 -27.81 -2.53 15.95
N THR A 13 -27.07 -2.08 16.96
CA THR A 13 -26.14 -0.94 16.92
C THR A 13 -24.79 -1.45 17.45
N SER A 14 -23.68 -1.60 16.73
CA SER A 14 -23.26 -1.05 15.45
C SER A 14 -22.18 -1.99 14.90
N ALA A 15 -22.41 -2.62 13.74
CA ALA A 15 -21.30 -2.87 12.83
C ALA A 15 -21.09 -1.57 12.05
N VAL A 16 -20.52 -0.56 12.70
CA VAL A 16 -19.82 0.49 11.95
C VAL A 16 -18.76 -0.28 11.17
N HIS A 17 -19.03 -0.49 9.88
CA HIS A 17 -17.93 -0.75 8.97
C HIS A 17 -17.05 0.48 9.08
N ALA A 18 -15.84 0.29 9.62
CA ALA A 18 -14.78 1.26 9.45
C ALA A 18 -14.53 1.33 7.94
N ASP A 19 -15.22 2.23 7.26
CA ASP A 19 -14.71 2.81 6.03
C ASP A 19 -13.52 3.63 6.53
N ALA A 20 -12.35 2.98 6.67
CA ALA A 20 -11.19 3.63 7.24
C ALA A 20 -10.93 4.88 6.38
N PRO A 21 -10.98 6.07 6.98
CA PRO A 21 -10.97 7.29 6.19
C PRO A 21 -9.66 7.36 5.38
N PRO A 22 -9.67 7.91 4.15
CA PRO A 22 -8.55 7.85 3.22
C PRO A 22 -7.21 8.33 3.80
N GLU A 23 -7.24 9.20 4.80
CA GLU A 23 -6.08 9.68 5.55
C GLU A 23 -5.35 8.62 6.39
N ASP A 24 -5.98 7.49 6.73
CA ASP A 24 -5.38 6.48 7.60
C ASP A 24 -4.26 5.69 6.90
N ILE A 25 -4.36 5.50 5.58
CA ILE A 25 -3.37 4.78 4.78
C ILE A 25 -2.00 5.48 4.82
N PRO A 26 -1.86 6.75 4.42
CA PRO A 26 -0.57 7.42 4.44
C PRO A 26 -0.03 7.58 5.86
N MET A 27 -0.88 7.85 6.86
CA MET A 27 -0.42 7.99 8.25
C MET A 27 0.13 6.68 8.81
N TYR A 28 -0.56 5.56 8.58
CA TYR A 28 -0.08 4.26 8.99
C TYR A 28 1.19 3.86 8.23
N ALA A 29 1.24 4.07 6.91
CA ALA A 29 2.41 3.81 6.09
C ALA A 29 3.65 4.56 6.58
N VAL A 30 3.51 5.85 6.93
CA VAL A 30 4.62 6.67 7.47
C VAL A 30 5.07 6.18 8.85
N SER A 31 4.16 5.66 9.68
CA SER A 31 4.52 5.12 11.00
C SER A 31 5.46 3.91 10.94
N LEU A 32 5.53 3.24 9.78
CA LEU A 32 6.40 2.09 9.53
C LEU A 32 7.78 2.48 8.96
N VAL A 33 8.04 3.78 8.79
CA VAL A 33 9.37 4.25 8.37
C VAL A 33 10.42 3.81 9.39
N GLY A 34 11.47 3.16 8.90
CA GLY A 34 12.52 2.57 9.73
C GLY A 34 12.38 1.07 9.97
N SER A 35 11.26 0.44 9.60
CA SER A 35 11.17 -1.02 9.59
C SER A 35 12.24 -1.63 8.66
N PRO A 36 12.93 -2.71 9.07
CA PRO A 36 13.97 -3.32 8.26
C PRO A 36 13.42 -3.82 6.92
N TYR A 37 14.18 -3.63 5.85
CA TYR A 37 13.87 -4.28 4.57
C TYR A 37 14.32 -5.74 4.62
N ARG A 38 13.41 -6.65 4.27
CA ARG A 38 13.73 -8.08 4.13
C ARG A 38 12.99 -8.65 2.94
N MET A 39 13.72 -9.15 1.95
CA MET A 39 13.12 -9.84 0.80
C MET A 39 12.21 -10.99 1.28
N GLY A 40 10.96 -11.02 0.81
CA GLY A 40 9.96 -11.98 1.29
C GLY A 40 9.28 -11.59 2.62
N GLY A 41 9.70 -10.51 3.27
CA GLY A 41 9.19 -10.04 4.57
C GLY A 41 7.76 -9.50 4.52
N VAL A 42 7.00 -9.70 5.60
CA VAL A 42 5.55 -9.36 5.71
C VAL A 42 5.16 -8.73 7.05
N SER A 43 6.13 -8.45 7.92
CA SER A 43 5.89 -7.87 9.25
C SER A 43 6.88 -6.76 9.56
N PRO A 44 6.48 -5.64 10.17
CA PRO A 44 7.39 -4.57 10.57
C PRO A 44 8.58 -5.04 11.42
N ASP A 45 8.35 -5.94 12.39
CA ASP A 45 9.38 -6.35 13.35
C ASP A 45 10.49 -7.23 12.75
N THR A 46 10.12 -8.16 11.86
CA THR A 46 11.08 -9.08 11.20
C THR A 46 11.49 -8.65 9.79
N GLY A 47 10.91 -7.55 9.33
CA GLY A 47 11.19 -6.90 8.05
C GLY A 47 10.08 -7.04 7.01
N LEU A 48 10.02 -6.03 6.14
CA LEU A 48 9.07 -5.88 5.04
C LEU A 48 9.83 -5.85 3.71
N ASP A 49 9.25 -6.43 2.66
CA ASP A 49 9.63 -6.07 1.29
C ASP A 49 8.60 -5.13 0.65
N CYS A 50 8.81 -4.79 -0.63
CA CYS A 50 7.96 -3.84 -1.33
C CYS A 50 6.47 -4.22 -1.32
N SER A 51 6.11 -5.46 -1.69
CA SER A 51 4.72 -5.92 -1.66
C SER A 51 4.24 -6.31 -0.26
N GLY A 52 5.13 -6.75 0.61
CA GLY A 52 4.85 -7.07 2.00
C GLY A 52 4.43 -5.82 2.77
N PHE A 53 5.10 -4.68 2.53
CA PHE A 53 4.73 -3.37 3.07
C PHE A 53 3.33 -2.94 2.61
N VAL A 54 3.08 -2.91 1.30
CA VAL A 54 1.76 -2.48 0.75
C VAL A 54 0.64 -3.40 1.24
N GLY A 55 0.88 -4.72 1.21
CA GLY A 55 -0.07 -5.70 1.73
C GLY A 55 -0.32 -5.56 3.23
N HIS A 56 0.70 -5.25 4.03
CA HIS A 56 0.56 -5.03 5.45
C HIS A 56 -0.28 -3.78 5.75
N VAL A 57 0.04 -2.64 5.13
CA VAL A 57 -0.69 -1.38 5.29
C VAL A 57 -2.16 -1.56 4.92
N VAL A 58 -2.43 -2.08 3.72
CA VAL A 58 -3.80 -2.27 3.22
C VAL A 58 -4.59 -3.26 4.06
N LYS A 59 -3.95 -4.33 4.56
CA LYS A 59 -4.61 -5.27 5.47
C LYS A 59 -4.98 -4.61 6.80
N GLN A 60 -4.11 -3.79 7.37
CA GLN A 60 -4.33 -3.18 8.68
C GLN A 60 -5.34 -2.05 8.63
N THR A 61 -5.33 -1.23 7.58
CA THR A 61 -6.24 -0.09 7.46
C THR A 61 -7.57 -0.47 6.84
N LEU A 62 -7.58 -1.30 5.78
CA LEU A 62 -8.78 -1.61 5.01
C LEU A 62 -9.31 -3.04 5.24
N GLY A 63 -8.59 -3.89 5.97
CA GLY A 63 -8.95 -5.30 6.11
C GLY A 63 -8.83 -6.12 4.81
N VAL A 64 -8.25 -5.54 3.75
CA VAL A 64 -8.17 -6.16 2.42
C VAL A 64 -6.87 -6.97 2.27
N LEU A 65 -6.99 -8.19 1.78
CA LEU A 65 -5.84 -9.04 1.45
C LEU A 65 -5.41 -8.82 0.01
N LEU A 66 -4.20 -8.30 -0.19
CA LEU A 66 -3.59 -8.16 -1.51
C LEU A 66 -2.78 -9.39 -1.91
N PRO A 67 -2.59 -9.61 -3.23
CA PRO A 67 -1.62 -10.60 -3.73
C PRO A 67 -0.22 -10.32 -3.19
N ARG A 68 0.54 -11.40 -2.93
CA ARG A 68 1.88 -11.29 -2.31
C ARG A 68 2.90 -10.57 -3.19
N THR A 69 2.74 -10.55 -4.51
CA THR A 69 3.73 -9.99 -5.44
C THR A 69 3.19 -8.72 -6.10
N SER A 70 4.00 -7.65 -6.11
CA SER A 70 3.64 -6.37 -6.74
C SER A 70 3.42 -6.51 -8.25
N SER A 71 4.08 -7.49 -8.87
CA SER A 71 3.85 -7.88 -10.25
C SER A 71 3.28 -9.29 -10.30
N ARG A 72 2.22 -9.47 -11.09
CA ARG A 72 1.67 -10.80 -11.40
C ARG A 72 2.65 -11.66 -12.19
N THR A 73 3.58 -11.05 -12.92
CA THR A 73 4.51 -11.73 -13.85
C THR A 73 5.98 -11.57 -13.46
N GLY A 74 6.30 -10.74 -12.46
CA GLY A 74 7.69 -10.40 -12.10
C GLY A 74 8.41 -9.55 -13.16
N LYS A 75 7.69 -9.06 -14.18
CA LYS A 75 8.25 -8.29 -15.28
C LYS A 75 7.90 -6.81 -15.16
N VAL A 76 8.78 -5.97 -15.70
CA VAL A 76 8.48 -4.57 -15.98
C VAL A 76 7.33 -4.53 -16.99
N MET A 77 6.24 -3.84 -16.65
CA MET A 77 5.15 -3.60 -17.57
C MET A 77 5.44 -2.35 -18.39
N VAL A 78 5.39 -2.47 -19.72
CA VAL A 78 5.39 -1.33 -20.63
C VAL A 78 3.93 -1.04 -20.99
N SER A 79 3.46 0.17 -20.70
CA SER A 79 2.11 0.65 -21.04
C SER A 79 2.22 1.92 -21.87
N SER A 80 1.18 2.24 -22.66
CA SER A 80 1.17 3.44 -23.48
C SER A 80 0.81 4.65 -22.62
N LEU A 81 1.48 5.79 -22.81
CA LEU A 81 1.09 7.05 -22.17
C LEU A 81 -0.29 7.55 -22.65
N SER A 82 -0.79 7.03 -23.79
CA SER A 82 -2.13 7.29 -24.28
C SER A 82 -3.23 6.49 -23.57
N ASP A 83 -2.86 5.52 -22.72
CA ASP A 83 -3.83 4.69 -21.99
C ASP A 83 -4.67 5.54 -21.04
N PRO A 84 -5.97 5.20 -20.81
CA PRO A 84 -6.87 6.06 -20.06
C PRO A 84 -6.40 6.45 -18.66
N TYR A 85 -5.68 5.54 -17.99
CA TYR A 85 -5.13 5.82 -16.67
C TYR A 85 -4.02 6.89 -16.70
N TRP A 86 -3.14 6.84 -17.70
CA TRP A 86 -1.97 7.71 -17.82
C TRP A 86 -2.26 9.04 -18.50
N ARG A 87 -3.20 9.05 -19.46
CA ARG A 87 -3.55 10.23 -20.25
C ARG A 87 -3.87 11.46 -19.40
N ASP A 88 -4.51 11.23 -18.25
CA ASP A 88 -4.99 12.29 -17.37
C ASP A 88 -4.06 12.51 -16.15
N ARG A 89 -2.98 11.72 -16.01
CA ARG A 89 -2.10 11.73 -14.81
C ARG A 89 -0.62 11.93 -15.09
N PHE A 90 -0.20 11.81 -16.34
CA PHE A 90 1.19 11.99 -16.69
C PHE A 90 1.46 13.47 -17.00
N ASP A 91 2.09 14.17 -16.07
CA ASP A 91 2.42 15.60 -16.22
C ASP A 91 3.72 15.84 -17.01
N GLY A 92 4.55 14.81 -17.21
CA GLY A 92 5.79 14.88 -17.96
C GLY A 92 6.94 14.08 -17.35
N ALA A 93 8.03 13.92 -18.10
CA ALA A 93 9.28 13.33 -17.61
C ALA A 93 10.46 14.24 -17.95
N ARG A 94 11.32 14.50 -16.96
CA ARG A 94 12.56 15.28 -17.11
C ARG A 94 13.75 14.44 -16.67
N ARG A 95 14.83 14.42 -17.46
CA ARG A 95 16.11 13.88 -17.01
C ARG A 95 16.71 14.82 -15.98
N ILE A 96 17.10 14.28 -14.82
CA ILE A 96 17.96 15.00 -13.88
C ILE A 96 19.36 15.02 -14.52
N PRO A 97 19.98 16.19 -14.75
CA PRO A 97 21.36 16.22 -15.22
C PRO A 97 22.21 15.40 -14.26
N ALA A 98 23.02 14.49 -14.78
CA ALA A 98 23.98 13.78 -13.95
C ALA A 98 24.85 14.84 -13.26
N ALA A 99 24.88 14.82 -11.92
CA ALA A 99 25.87 15.60 -11.20
C ALA A 99 27.25 15.13 -11.70
N ALA A 100 28.11 16.06 -12.07
CA ALA A 100 29.47 15.74 -12.50
C ALA A 100 30.22 15.11 -11.32
N GLY A 101 30.21 13.78 -11.19
CA GLY A 101 30.97 13.06 -10.18
C GLY A 101 30.38 11.74 -9.64
N GLU A 102 29.10 11.43 -9.85
CA GLU A 102 28.52 10.18 -9.32
C GLU A 102 28.68 9.04 -10.34
N ALA A 103 29.58 8.10 -10.06
CA ALA A 103 29.70 6.87 -10.83
C ALA A 103 28.41 6.03 -10.70
N PRO A 104 27.96 5.35 -11.76
CA PRO A 104 26.68 4.64 -11.74
C PRO A 104 26.75 3.40 -10.82
N ALA A 105 25.68 3.18 -10.06
CA ALA A 105 25.58 2.21 -8.96
C ALA A 105 25.40 0.75 -9.43
N ASP A 106 25.61 0.46 -10.70
CA ASP A 106 25.32 -0.80 -11.40
C ASP A 106 26.51 -1.79 -11.43
N ALA A 107 27.54 -1.61 -10.59
CA ALA A 107 28.76 -2.43 -10.57
C ALA A 107 28.80 -3.58 -9.53
N ALA A 108 27.67 -3.95 -8.91
CA ALA A 108 27.63 -5.06 -7.95
C ALA A 108 26.55 -6.09 -8.35
N GLU A 109 26.97 -7.12 -9.07
CA GLU A 109 26.26 -8.39 -9.26
C GLU A 109 26.82 -9.44 -8.28
#